data_AF-A0A653HCH6-F1
#
_entry.id   AF-A0A653HCH6-F1
#
_cell.length_a   1.000
_cell.length_b   1.000
_cell.length_c   1.000
_cell.angle_alpha   90.00
_cell.angle_beta   90.00
_cell.angle_gamma   90.00
#
_symmetry.space_group_name_H-M   'P 1'
#
loop_
_entity.id
_entity.type
_entity.pdbx_description
1 polymer ?
#
loop_
_entity_poly.entity_id
_entity_poly.type
_entity_poly.pdbx_seq_one_letter_code
_entity_poly.pdbx_strand_id
1 'polypeptide(L)'
;METVEPKKYSSKFEIRGICMNSESCEKISKISLKAIKENKFEKDIASQIKMSCENDELLNKDNINDEHYLNVIKNLKNQNIGSWQCIVGKNFAFSINYQYNCMIYFQHKLTKLTILAYKSM
;
A
#
# COMPACT_ATOMS: atom_id res chain seq x y z
N MET A 1 -6.55 23.15 20.70
CA MET A 1 -5.31 22.45 20.30
C MET A 1 -5.57 20.96 20.49
N GLU A 2 -6.02 20.28 19.45
CA GLU A 2 -6.15 18.81 19.49
C GLU A 2 -4.76 18.21 19.27
N THR A 3 -4.20 17.64 20.32
CA THR A 3 -2.96 16.88 20.26
C THR A 3 -3.24 15.57 19.53
N VAL A 4 -3.04 15.58 18.21
CA VAL A 4 -2.99 14.36 17.41
C VAL A 4 -1.80 13.55 17.88
N GLU A 5 -2.04 12.51 18.67
CA GLU A 5 -0.98 11.58 19.09
C GLU A 5 -0.20 11.09 17.86
N PRO A 6 1.14 11.07 17.90
CA PRO A 6 1.93 10.61 16.77
C PRO A 6 1.67 9.11 16.58
N LYS A 7 0.90 8.78 15.53
CA LYS A 7 0.56 7.41 15.12
C LYS A 7 1.81 6.53 15.13
N LYS A 8 1.92 5.65 16.13
CA LYS A 8 3.16 4.97 16.58
C LYS A 8 3.89 4.13 15.51
N TYR A 9 3.28 3.83 14.36
CA TYR A 9 3.84 2.95 13.34
C TYR A 9 4.52 3.68 12.16
N SER A 10 4.10 4.91 11.83
CA SER A 10 4.81 5.73 10.84
C SER A 10 6.22 6.09 11.33
N SER A 11 6.44 6.08 12.66
CA SER A 11 7.73 6.40 13.28
C SER A 11 8.91 5.58 12.75
N LYS A 12 8.68 4.33 12.33
CA LYS A 12 9.72 3.41 11.83
C LYS A 12 10.01 3.55 10.35
N PHE A 13 9.15 4.26 9.63
CA PHE A 13 9.32 4.51 8.21
C PHE A 13 9.52 5.99 7.94
N GLU A 14 10.22 6.27 6.87
CA GLU A 14 10.29 7.57 6.26
C GLU A 14 9.38 7.55 5.04
N ILE A 15 8.26 8.26 5.09
CA ILE A 15 7.31 8.33 3.97
C ILE A 15 7.90 9.28 2.93
N ARG A 16 8.07 8.78 1.70
CA ARG A 16 8.63 9.54 0.57
C ARG A 16 7.57 9.90 -0.46
N GLY A 17 6.49 9.14 -0.55
CA GLY A 17 5.35 9.41 -1.40
C GLY A 17 4.12 8.68 -0.87
N ILE A 18 2.96 9.32 -0.91
CA ILE A 18 1.72 8.75 -0.40
C ILE A 18 0.53 9.28 -1.20
N CYS A 19 -0.31 8.36 -1.67
CA CYS A 19 -1.61 8.61 -2.23
C CYS A 19 -2.56 7.56 -1.64
N MET A 20 -2.89 7.73 -0.36
CA MET A 20 -3.90 6.97 0.36
C MET A 20 -4.28 7.70 1.64
N ASN A 21 -5.41 7.33 2.25
CA ASN A 21 -5.79 7.85 3.56
C ASN A 21 -4.88 7.32 4.69
N SER A 22 -4.96 7.95 5.85
CA SER A 22 -4.09 7.63 6.97
C SER A 22 -4.31 6.24 7.58
N GLU A 23 -5.51 5.68 7.44
CA GLU A 23 -5.87 4.35 7.95
C GLU A 23 -5.23 3.25 7.10
N SER A 24 -5.39 3.35 5.77
CA SER A 24 -4.74 2.47 4.79
C SER A 24 -3.21 2.54 4.90
N CYS A 25 -2.67 3.74 5.07
CA CYS A 25 -1.23 3.94 5.27
C CYS A 25 -0.72 3.21 6.52
N GLU A 26 -1.43 3.34 7.64
CA GLU A 26 -1.05 2.67 8.88
C GLU A 26 -1.13 1.14 8.74
N LYS A 27 -2.16 0.65 8.04
CA LYS A 27 -2.36 -0.77 7.76
C LYS A 27 -1.22 -1.35 6.93
N ILE A 28 -0.86 -0.72 5.81
CA ILE A 28 0.26 -1.17 4.97
C ILE A 28 1.60 -1.07 5.72
N SER A 29 1.78 -0.05 6.56
CA SER A 29 2.96 0.06 7.41
C SER A 29 3.10 -1.13 8.37
N LYS A 30 1.99 -1.57 8.99
CA LYS A 30 1.96 -2.75 9.88
C LYS A 30 2.27 -4.05 9.12
N ILE A 31 1.65 -4.24 7.96
CA ILE A 31 1.90 -5.38 7.07
C ILE A 31 3.39 -5.43 6.70
N SER A 32 3.96 -4.30 6.33
CA SER A 32 5.36 -4.20 5.90
C SER A 32 6.35 -4.46 7.03
N LEU A 33 6.07 -3.98 8.25
CA LEU A 33 6.88 -4.30 9.42
C LEU A 33 6.87 -5.80 9.74
N LYS A 34 5.72 -6.46 9.60
CA LYS A 34 5.61 -7.90 9.79
C LYS A 34 6.46 -8.63 8.75
N ALA A 35 6.30 -8.29 7.47
CA ALA A 35 7.04 -8.92 6.38
C ALA A 35 8.56 -8.75 6.51
N ILE A 36 9.04 -7.55 6.89
CA ILE A 36 10.48 -7.30 7.12
C ILE A 36 11.04 -8.13 8.28
N LYS A 37 10.24 -8.41 9.32
CA LYS A 37 10.68 -9.22 10.47
C LYS A 37 10.73 -10.71 10.15
N GLU A 38 9.77 -11.20 9.39
CA GLU A 38 9.58 -12.63 9.14
C GLU A 38 10.46 -13.15 7.99
N ASN A 39 10.91 -12.27 7.09
CA ASN A 39 11.67 -12.67 5.91
C ASN A 39 13.04 -12.00 5.83
N LYS A 40 13.99 -12.73 5.23
CA LYS A 40 15.36 -12.25 5.00
C LYS A 40 15.57 -11.67 3.60
N PHE A 41 14.79 -12.12 2.61
CA PHE A 41 14.99 -11.75 1.21
C PHE A 41 13.92 -10.76 0.73
N GLU A 42 14.34 -9.79 -0.09
CA GLU A 42 13.47 -8.73 -0.62
C GLU A 42 12.27 -9.29 -1.40
N LYS A 43 12.47 -10.38 -2.16
CA LYS A 43 11.40 -11.06 -2.90
C LYS A 43 10.28 -11.59 -1.99
N ASP A 44 10.64 -12.13 -0.83
CA ASP A 44 9.69 -12.77 0.08
C ASP A 44 8.92 -11.68 0.86
N ILE A 45 9.62 -10.60 1.24
CA ILE A 45 8.99 -9.39 1.81
C ILE A 45 7.96 -8.82 0.83
N ALA A 46 8.36 -8.60 -0.44
CA ALA A 46 7.48 -8.05 -1.47
C ALA A 46 6.24 -8.92 -1.69
N SER A 47 6.44 -10.24 -1.81
CA SER A 47 5.37 -11.22 -1.98
C SER A 47 4.39 -11.21 -0.80
N GLN A 48 4.89 -11.23 0.44
CA GLN A 48 4.03 -11.22 1.63
C GLN A 48 3.23 -9.92 1.74
N ILE A 49 3.86 -8.76 1.47
CA ILE A 49 3.16 -7.47 1.48
C ILE A 49 2.05 -7.46 0.44
N LYS A 50 2.37 -7.85 -0.80
CA LYS A 50 1.39 -7.95 -1.89
C LYS A 50 0.19 -8.81 -1.49
N MET A 51 0.44 -10.07 -1.10
CA MET A 51 -0.64 -11.00 -0.72
C MET A 51 -1.47 -10.47 0.46
N SER A 52 -0.82 -9.82 1.43
CA SER A 52 -1.54 -9.23 2.56
C SER A 52 -2.42 -8.06 2.13
N CYS A 53 -1.99 -7.25 1.14
CA CYS A 53 -2.80 -6.17 0.61
C CYS A 53 -3.96 -6.67 -0.26
N GLU A 54 -3.75 -7.74 -1.05
CA GLU A 54 -4.80 -8.37 -1.86
C GLU A 54 -5.93 -8.95 -1.01
N ASN A 55 -5.59 -9.52 0.15
CA ASN A 55 -6.56 -10.18 1.04
C ASN A 55 -7.13 -9.26 2.12
N ASP A 56 -6.76 -7.97 2.16
CA ASP A 56 -7.26 -7.05 3.19
C ASP A 56 -8.53 -6.34 2.77
N GLU A 57 -9.59 -6.48 3.55
CA GLU A 57 -10.88 -5.85 3.26
C GLU A 57 -10.79 -4.32 3.27
N LEU A 58 -10.02 -3.72 4.17
CA LEU A 58 -9.96 -2.26 4.29
C LEU A 58 -9.26 -1.63 3.09
N LEU A 59 -8.17 -2.24 2.63
CA LEU A 59 -7.42 -1.77 1.47
C LEU A 59 -8.16 -1.99 0.14
N ASN A 60 -9.11 -2.92 0.12
CA ASN A 60 -9.94 -3.23 -1.05
C ASN A 60 -11.41 -2.82 -0.87
N LYS A 61 -11.75 -2.07 0.18
CA LYS A 61 -13.03 -1.38 0.28
C LYS A 61 -13.04 -0.32 -0.79
N ASP A 62 -13.74 -0.62 -1.87
CA ASP A 62 -14.07 0.37 -2.88
C ASP A 62 -14.77 1.54 -2.16
N ASN A 63 -14.26 2.76 -2.29
CA ASN A 63 -14.98 3.97 -1.92
C ASN A 63 -16.13 4.16 -2.92
N ILE A 64 -17.13 3.29 -2.83
CA ILE A 64 -18.32 3.30 -3.68
C ILE A 64 -19.30 4.32 -3.10
N ASN A 65 -18.99 5.61 -3.27
CA ASN A 65 -19.98 6.67 -3.07
C ASN A 65 -20.40 7.33 -4.40
N ASP A 66 -19.80 6.94 -5.52
CA ASP A 66 -20.24 7.36 -6.85
C ASP A 66 -21.13 6.29 -7.49
N GLU A 67 -22.44 6.53 -7.45
CA GLU A 67 -23.47 5.70 -8.09
C GLU A 67 -23.21 5.55 -9.61
N HIS A 68 -22.53 6.54 -10.21
CA HIS A 68 -22.12 6.51 -11.61
C HIS A 68 -20.95 5.52 -11.87
N TYR A 69 -20.03 5.37 -10.90
CA TYR A 69 -18.95 4.37 -10.96
C TYR A 69 -19.45 2.95 -10.70
N LEU A 70 -20.55 2.78 -9.96
CA LEU A 70 -21.16 1.47 -9.70
C LEU A 70 -21.60 0.76 -10.97
N ASN A 71 -22.15 1.47 -11.94
CA ASN A 71 -22.61 0.88 -13.19
C ASN A 71 -21.42 0.50 -14.11
N VAL A 72 -20.35 1.30 -14.09
CA VAL A 72 -19.11 1.02 -14.82
C VAL A 72 -18.36 -0.16 -14.18
N ILE A 73 -18.20 -0.16 -12.85
CA ILE A 73 -17.56 -1.25 -12.10
C ILE A 73 -18.41 -2.54 -12.11
N LYS A 74 -19.74 -2.49 -12.08
CA LYS A 74 -20.56 -3.72 -12.25
C LYS A 74 -20.33 -4.37 -13.62
N ASN A 75 -20.17 -3.57 -14.67
CA ASN A 75 -19.85 -4.08 -16.01
C ASN A 75 -18.38 -4.50 -16.14
N LEU A 76 -17.48 -3.93 -15.33
CA LEU A 76 -16.05 -4.28 -15.24
C LEU A 76 -15.71 -5.29 -14.14
N LYS A 77 -16.66 -5.75 -13.32
CA LYS A 77 -16.42 -6.79 -12.29
C LYS A 77 -15.98 -8.11 -12.91
N ASN A 78 -16.25 -8.29 -14.21
CA ASN A 78 -15.73 -9.40 -15.01
C ASN A 78 -14.41 -9.07 -15.75
N GLN A 79 -13.89 -7.85 -15.66
CA GLN A 79 -12.68 -7.40 -16.35
C GLN A 79 -11.84 -6.45 -15.47
N ASN A 80 -10.84 -7.00 -14.80
CA ASN A 80 -9.70 -6.29 -14.20
C ASN A 80 -10.02 -5.26 -13.10
N ILE A 81 -10.35 -5.76 -11.90
CA ILE A 81 -9.97 -5.03 -10.68
C ILE A 81 -8.44 -5.09 -10.63
N GLY A 82 -7.76 -3.94 -10.73
CA GLY A 82 -6.31 -3.86 -10.73
C GLY A 82 -5.67 -4.62 -9.56
N SER A 83 -4.51 -5.24 -9.78
CA SER A 83 -3.85 -6.08 -8.78
C SER A 83 -2.87 -5.26 -7.94
N TRP A 84 -2.67 -5.65 -6.67
CA TRP A 84 -1.61 -5.04 -5.87
C TRP A 84 -0.24 -5.46 -6.40
N GLN A 85 0.65 -4.49 -6.48
CA GLN A 85 2.03 -4.63 -6.88
C GLN A 85 2.90 -4.14 -5.73
N CYS A 86 3.98 -4.85 -5.46
CA CYS A 86 4.93 -4.47 -4.42
C CYS A 86 6.36 -4.61 -4.93
N ILE A 87 7.14 -3.55 -4.75
CA ILE A 87 8.56 -3.51 -5.06
C ILE A 87 9.30 -3.21 -3.77
N VAL A 88 10.28 -4.05 -3.46
CA VAL A 88 11.16 -3.90 -2.30
C VAL A 88 12.60 -3.90 -2.82
N GLY A 89 13.38 -2.91 -2.39
CA GLY A 89 14.78 -2.80 -2.75
C GLY A 89 15.45 -1.66 -2.00
N LYS A 90 16.78 -1.55 -2.09
CA LYS A 90 17.52 -0.48 -1.38
C LYS A 90 17.26 0.89 -2.00
N ASN A 91 17.46 1.01 -3.32
CA ASN A 91 17.33 2.26 -4.06
C ASN A 91 16.69 1.99 -5.42
N PHE A 92 15.57 2.64 -5.69
CA PHE A 92 14.92 2.63 -7.00
C PHE A 92 14.09 3.90 -7.19
N ALA A 93 13.88 4.25 -8.45
CA ALA A 93 12.95 5.28 -8.90
C ALA A 93 11.81 4.61 -9.68
N PHE A 94 10.67 5.29 -9.79
CA PHE A 94 9.51 4.79 -10.50
C PHE A 94 8.75 5.93 -11.18
N SER A 95 8.09 5.61 -12.29
CA SER A 95 7.10 6.44 -12.96
C SER A 95 6.01 5.50 -13.48
N ILE A 96 4.91 5.38 -12.74
CA ILE A 96 3.88 4.38 -12.98
C ILE A 96 2.48 5.00 -12.87
N ASN A 97 1.54 4.41 -13.60
CA ASN A 97 0.12 4.66 -13.42
C ASN A 97 -0.43 3.67 -12.38
N TYR A 98 -1.22 4.19 -11.44
CA TYR A 98 -1.82 3.40 -10.35
C TYR A 98 -3.24 3.91 -10.05
N GLN A 99 -4.04 3.05 -9.43
CA GLN A 99 -5.39 3.40 -8.99
C GLN A 99 -5.33 4.50 -7.90
N TYR A 100 -6.19 5.52 -8.03
CA TYR A 100 -6.28 6.61 -7.05
C TYR A 100 -6.49 6.08 -5.62
N ASN A 101 -5.87 6.72 -4.64
CA ASN A 101 -5.94 6.35 -3.22
C ASN A 101 -5.33 4.97 -2.86
N CYS A 102 -4.53 4.38 -3.77
CA CYS A 102 -3.89 3.08 -3.59
C CYS A 102 -2.37 3.11 -3.91
N MET A 103 -1.61 4.09 -3.41
CA MET A 103 -0.14 4.09 -3.55
C MET A 103 0.59 4.59 -2.30
N ILE A 104 1.65 3.90 -1.91
CA ILE A 104 2.57 4.34 -0.86
C ILE A 104 4.02 3.97 -1.21
N TYR A 105 4.92 4.92 -1.00
CA TYR A 105 6.36 4.82 -1.20
C TYR A 105 7.09 5.31 0.03
N PHE A 106 7.89 4.43 0.65
CA PHE A 106 8.41 4.66 1.99
C PHE A 106 9.63 3.78 2.28
N GLN A 107 10.46 4.23 3.20
CA GLN A 107 11.71 3.55 3.55
C GLN A 107 11.75 3.18 5.02
N HIS A 108 12.13 1.94 5.34
CA HIS A 108 12.34 1.53 6.71
C HIS A 108 13.64 2.15 7.26
N LYS A 109 13.55 2.89 8.37
CA LYS A 109 14.66 3.74 8.86
C LYS A 109 15.91 2.96 9.25
N LEU A 110 15.75 1.74 9.78
CA LEU A 110 16.86 0.90 10.27
C LEU A 110 17.51 0.08 9.16
N THR A 111 16.71 -0.70 8.42
CA THR A 111 17.23 -1.58 7.37
C THR A 111 17.53 -0.84 6.07
N LYS A 112 17.07 0.41 5.94
CA LYS A 112 17.13 1.23 4.72
C LYS A 112 16.46 0.59 3.51
N LEU A 113 15.63 -0.43 3.72
CA LEU A 113 14.81 -1.03 2.67
C LEU A 113 13.71 -0.05 2.26
N THR A 114 13.66 0.23 0.97
CA THR A 114 12.63 1.05 0.33
C THR A 114 11.53 0.15 -0.21
N ILE A 115 10.29 0.53 0.02
CA ILE A 115 9.09 -0.22 -0.34
C ILE A 115 8.18 0.70 -1.14
N LEU A 116 7.73 0.21 -2.28
CA LEU A 116 6.62 0.77 -3.06
C LEU A 116 5.51 -0.27 -3.07
N ALA A 117 4.32 0.11 -2.63
CA ALA A 117 3.11 -0.70 -2.78
C ALA A 117 2.04 0.13 -3.48
N TYR A 118 1.46 -0.42 -4.53
CA TYR A 118 0.41 0.25 -5.29
C TYR A 118 -0.56 -0.74 -5.92
N LYS A 119 -1.77 -0.29 -6.26
CA LYS A 119 -2.71 -1.07 -7.06
C LYS A 119 -2.62 -0.62 -8.52
N SER A 120 -2.43 -1.56 -9.44
CA SER A 120 -2.43 -1.23 -10.87
C SER A 120 -3.78 -0.66 -11.29
N MET A 121 -3.83 0.11 -12.38
CA MET A 121 -5.09 0.34 -13.08
C MET A 121 -5.58 -0.95 -13.76
#